data_AF-A0AAV2IKY7-F1
#
_entry.id   AF-A0AAV2IKY7-F1
#
_cell.length_a   1.000
_cell.length_b   1.000
_cell.length_c   1.000
_cell.angle_alpha   90.00
_cell.angle_beta   90.00
_cell.angle_gamma   90.00
#
_symmetry.space_group_name_H-M   'P 1'
#
loop_
_entity.id
_entity.type
_entity.pdbx_description
1 polymer ?
#
loop_
_entity_poly.entity_id
_entity_poly.type
_entity_poly.pdbx_seq_one_letter_code
_entity_poly.pdbx_strand_id
1 'polypeptide(L)' 'MAWCSWKLYLLATGGVTADIHIRGWNVQSGASVGAHDTESQVCSILWSQERKELISGHGYALKHRRIWKYPTE' A
#
# COMPACT_ATOMS: atom_id res chain seq x y z
N MET A 1 -6.53 4.27 -0.81
CA MET A 1 -5.48 5.19 -0.32
C MET A 1 -5.54 5.20 1.19
N ALA A 2 -4.39 5.20 1.89
CA ALA A 2 -4.36 5.24 3.35
C ALA A 2 -3.06 5.90 3.88
N TRP A 3 -3.21 6.75 4.89
CA TRP A 3 -2.10 7.35 5.63
C TRP A 3 -1.53 6.38 6.65
N CYS A 4 -0.21 6.34 6.78
CA CYS A 4 0.47 5.55 7.79
C CYS A 4 0.29 6.21 9.17
N SER A 5 -0.25 5.47 10.15
CA SER A 5 -0.57 6.04 11.46
C SER A 5 0.65 6.36 12.34
N TRP A 6 1.84 5.82 12.02
CA TRP A 6 3.09 6.09 12.76
C TRP A 6 4.14 6.87 11.96
N LYS A 7 3.92 7.12 10.67
CA LYS A 7 4.79 7.97 9.83
C LYS A 7 3.94 9.06 9.17
N LEU A 8 4.00 10.26 9.73
CA LEU A 8 3.14 11.39 9.38
C LEU A 8 3.07 11.70 7.88
N TYR A 9 4.21 11.60 7.18
CA TYR A 9 4.31 11.93 5.75
C TYR A 9 4.22 10.73 4.82
N LEU A 10 3.92 9.54 5.34
CA LEU A 10 3.83 8.33 4.52
C LEU A 10 2.39 8.06 4.10
N LEU A 11 2.18 8.07 2.79
CA LEU A 11 0.92 7.75 2.15
C LEU A 11 1.07 6.47 1.31
N ALA A 12 0.12 5.54 1.43
CA ALA A 12 0.01 4.39 0.52
C ALA A 12 -1.16 4.57 -0.44
N THR A 13 -0.91 4.32 -1.72
CA THR A 13 -1.91 4.31 -2.78
C THR A 13 -1.92 2.96 -3.48
N GLY A 14 -3.08 2.53 -3.95
CA GLY A 14 -3.24 1.29 -4.71
C GLY A 14 -3.70 1.60 -6.12
N GLY A 15 -3.06 0.99 -7.11
CA GLY A 15 -3.40 1.10 -8.52
C GLY A 15 -4.58 0.21 -8.92
N VAL A 16 -5.29 0.65 -9.97
CA VAL A 16 -6.35 -0.13 -10.63
C VAL A 16 -5.77 -0.87 -11.85
N THR A 17 -6.62 -1.46 -12.69
CA THR A 17 -6.37 -2.49 -13.72
C THR A 17 -5.08 -2.39 -14.55
N ALA A 18 -4.54 -1.21 -14.83
CA ALA A 18 -3.29 -1.05 -15.57
C ALA A 18 -2.04 -0.83 -14.68
N ASP A 19 -2.22 -0.28 -13.48
CA ASP A 19 -1.11 0.02 -12.57
C ASP A 19 -0.89 -1.10 -11.57
N ILE A 20 -1.89 -1.87 -11.10
CA ILE A 20 -1.81 -3.07 -10.21
C ILE A 20 -0.76 -3.07 -9.07
N HIS A 21 -0.25 -1.91 -8.68
CA HIS A 21 0.83 -1.74 -7.72
C HIS A 21 0.31 -1.03 -6.46
N ILE A 22 0.93 -1.34 -5.32
CA ILE A 22 0.88 -0.48 -4.14
C ILE A 22 2.09 0.43 -4.19
N ARG A 23 1.87 1.75 -4.12
CA ARG A 23 2.93 2.76 -4.11
C ARG A 23 2.94 3.48 -2.77
N GLY A 24 4.13 3.64 -2.21
CA GLY A 24 4.37 4.47 -1.03
C GLY A 24 4.89 5.84 -1.44
N TRP A 25 4.43 6.91 -0.76
CA TRP A 25 4.83 8.28 -1.03
C TRP A 25 5.26 8.98 0.25
N ASN A 26 6.38 9.71 0.19
CA ASN A 26 6.69 10.74 1.16
C ASN A 26 6.08 12.04 0.65
N VAL A 27 4.96 12.45 1.22
CA VAL A 27 4.22 13.63 0.75
C VAL A 27 4.93 14.95 1.06
N GLN A 28 5.86 14.96 2.01
CA GLN A 28 6.64 16.15 2.34
C GLN A 28 7.64 16.48 1.22
N SER A 29 8.30 15.47 0.67
CA SER A 29 9.25 15.64 -0.45
C SER A 29 8.64 15.41 -1.83
N GLY A 30 7.43 14.83 -1.90
CA GLY A 30 6.81 14.37 -3.13
C GLY A 30 7.44 13.09 -3.71
N ALA A 31 8.42 12.49 -3.02
CA ALA A 31 9.15 11.34 -3.53
C ALA A 31 8.36 10.03 -3.36
N SER A 32 8.43 9.16 -4.37
CA SER A 32 7.99 7.77 -4.24
C SER A 32 8.99 7.00 -3.35
N VAL A 33 8.48 6.34 -2.31
CA VAL A 33 9.25 5.52 -1.37
C VAL A 33 9.39 4.07 -1.87
N GLY A 34 8.63 3.70 -2.90
CA GLY A 34 8.69 2.39 -3.51
C GLY A 34 7.34 1.99 -4.14
N ALA A 35 7.39 0.96 -4.97
CA ALA A 35 6.22 0.32 -5.56
C ALA A 35 6.33 -1.19 -5.44
N HIS A 36 5.23 -1.86 -5.11
CA HIS A 36 5.15 -3.32 -5.04
C HIS A 36 4.04 -3.80 -5.97
N ASP A 37 4.38 -4.71 -6.89
CA ASP A 37 3.39 -5.37 -7.73
C ASP A 37 2.49 -6.24 -6.87
N THR A 38 1.18 -6.11 -7.08
CA THR A 38 0.18 -6.87 -6.34
C THR A 38 -0.53 -7.92 -7.16
N GLU A 39 -0.20 -8.02 -8.46
CA GLU A 39 -0.74 -9.00 -9.40
C GLU A 39 -2.29 -8.94 -9.56
N SER A 40 -2.94 -7.95 -8.96
CA SER A 40 -4.40 -7.81 -8.89
C SER A 40 -4.79 -6.36 -8.58
N GLN A 41 -6.01 -5.95 -8.94
CA GLN A 41 -6.51 -4.63 -8.59
C GLN A 41 -6.52 -4.43 -7.07
N VAL A 42 -6.03 -3.29 -6.60
CA VAL A 42 -6.09 -2.91 -5.17
C VAL A 42 -7.35 -2.08 -4.92
N CYS A 43 -8.29 -2.59 -4.12
CA CYS A 43 -9.54 -1.90 -3.80
C CYS A 43 -9.53 -1.21 -2.43
N SER A 44 -8.71 -1.68 -1.50
CA SER A 44 -8.57 -1.09 -0.17
C SER A 44 -7.15 -1.25 0.36
N ILE A 45 -6.73 -0.31 1.21
CA ILE A 45 -5.44 -0.31 1.90
C ILE A 45 -5.68 0.14 3.33
N LEU A 46 -5.08 -0.54 4.30
CA LEU A 46 -5.07 -0.18 5.71
C LEU A 46 -3.68 -0.35 6.31
N TRP A 47 -3.36 0.47 7.29
CA TRP A 47 -2.11 0.38 8.05
C TRP A 47 -2.39 -0.15 9.46
N SER A 48 -1.54 -1.06 9.93
CA SER A 48 -1.56 -1.63 11.28
C SER A 48 -0.44 -1.03 12.12
N GLN A 49 -0.80 -0.16 13.07
CA GLN A 49 0.17 0.50 13.94
C GLN A 49 0.91 -0.47 14.86
N GLU A 50 0.21 -1.46 15.39
CA GLU A 50 0.79 -2.46 16.30
C GLU A 50 1.89 -3.28 15.63
N ARG A 51 1.63 -3.75 14.41
CA ARG A 51 2.53 -4.68 13.70
C ARG A 51 3.47 -3.97 12.74
N LYS A 52 3.27 -2.67 12.51
CA LYS A 52 3.90 -1.89 11.44
C LYS A 52 3.73 -2.57 10.07
N GLU A 53 2.51 -2.97 9.78
CA GLU A 53 2.17 -3.69 8.55
C GLU A 53 1.14 -2.93 7.71
N LEU A 54 1.09 -3.23 6.43
CA LEU A 54 0.05 -2.77 5.51
C LEU A 54 -0.79 -3.97 5.08
N ILE A 55 -2.11 -3.80 5.03
CA ILE A 55 -3.04 -4.78 4.51
C ILE A 55 -3.68 -4.20 3.26
N SER A 56 -3.68 -4.95 2.16
CA SER A 56 -4.41 -4.61 0.95
C SER A 56 -5.55 -5.59 0.69
N GLY A 57 -6.69 -5.06 0.29
CA GLY A 57 -7.79 -5.83 -0.28
C GLY A 57 -7.70 -5.81 -1.80
N HIS A 58 -7.96 -6.97 -2.41
CA HIS A 58 -7.89 -7.15 -3.85
C HIS A 58 -9.25 -7.53 -4.45
N GLY A 59 -9.51 -6.98 -5.63
CA GLY A 59 -10.70 -7.22 -6.42
C GLY A 59 -10.51 -8.33 -7.46
N TYR A 60 -10.65 -7.96 -8.74
CA TYR A 60 -10.43 -8.87 -9.86
C TYR A 60 -8.93 -8.91 -10.25
N ALA A 61 -8.35 -10.06 -10.62
CA ALA A 61 -8.93 -11.41 -10.68
C ALA A 61 -8.86 -12.17 -9.34
N LEU A 62 -7.99 -11.73 -8.42
CA LEU A 62 -7.70 -12.42 -7.17
C LEU A 62 -8.39 -11.72 -5.99
N LYS A 63 -9.56 -12.23 -5.57
CA LYS A 63 -10.35 -11.71 -4.44
C LYS A 63 -9.76 -12.12 -3.09
N HIS A 64 -8.60 -11.59 -2.75
CA HIS A 64 -7.87 -11.95 -1.54
C HIS A 64 -7.46 -10.70 -0.74
N ARG A 65 -6.89 -10.94 0.45
CA ARG A 65 -6.23 -9.91 1.25
C ARG A 65 -4.76 -10.29 1.38
N ARG A 66 -3.85 -9.33 1.18
CA ARG A 66 -2.39 -9.53 1.32
C ARG A 66 -1.85 -8.63 2.43
N ILE A 67 -0.96 -9.18 3.25
CA ILE A 67 -0.25 -8.44 4.31
C ILE A 67 1.17 -8.16 3.82
N TRP A 68 1.62 -6.93 4.01
CA TRP A 68 2.93 -6.42 3.63
C TRP A 68 3.63 -5.91 4.88
N LYS A 69 4.85 -6.41 5.15
CA LYS A 69 5.67 -5.92 6.25
C LYS A 69 6.29 -4.56 5.87
N TYR A 70 6.34 -3.63 6.84
CA TYR A 70 6.92 -2.31 6.61
C TYR A 70 7.73 -1.81 7.84
N PRO A 71 8.96 -1.29 7.67
CA PRO A 71 9.72 -1.22 6.43
C PRO A 71 10.10 -2.61 5.92
N THR A 72 10.24 -2.74 4.59
CA THR A 72 10.88 -3.91 3.99
C THR A 72 12.36 -3.86 4.35
N GLU A 73 12.84 -4.83 5.13
CA GLU A 73 14.26 -5.14 5.24
C GLU A 73 14.73 -5.92 4.01
#